data_AF-A0A1M3THW0-F1
#
_entry.id   AF-A0A1M3THW0-F1
#
_cell.length_a   1.000
_cell.length_b   1.000
_cell.length_c   1.000
_cell.angle_alpha   90.00
_cell.angle_beta   90.00
_cell.angle_gamma   90.00
#
_symmetry.space_group_name_H-M   'P 1'
#
loop_
_entity.id
_entity.type
_entity.pdbx_description
1 polymer ?
#
loop_
_entity_poly.entity_id
_entity_poly.type
_entity_poly.pdbx_seq_one_letter_code
_entity_poly.pdbx_strand_id
1 'polypeptide(L)'
;MAAEVQELKDHIKSLENQLLDRDKQLDEQAHTLSDFQRTLEELEGSDSLSIRAQLRERNERIAQLTAEFDLHRADFRSTLDTLEIAASETERVYEQRLDELMQQNRELQDRGEDVEAVARQLKQLEELVSELEEGLEDARRGEAEARAEVEFLRGEVERTKLELQKERDSKDSHAASDGPQYSKELEQKDDEIRGLKAIIHSLSRGDPDLHALQQNGFGTSPPNHDPDHVAHLEQRVEEFERIAERKTYRIEELERELQQLQLNGETHAPGSAVSSSPNHQKSPSVNGKLTNGHGINHAHRLSDRTVVPHDWQDLPPHEGQYQAYSTRHRGISDASHHRLETMHESDGRSEDGGSLWCEICETGGHDILTCTNMFGAESKKVPDAVEAPHDDSSVDEKPTPEESTGEPSTSSHEEDATPQKTGRDAVMEGLREANNLSASSSTLGPVGGKESGVVDESKWCALCERDGHESIDCPFD
;
A
#
# COMPACT_ATOMS: atom_id res chain seq x y z
N MET A 1 -56.80 21.15 130.38
CA MET A 1 -57.18 19.83 129.82
C MET A 1 -58.12 19.93 128.62
N ALA A 2 -59.38 20.35 128.76
CA ALA A 2 -60.36 20.27 127.66
C ALA A 2 -59.96 21.05 126.38
N ALA A 3 -59.36 22.24 126.53
CA ALA A 3 -58.86 23.03 125.41
C ALA A 3 -57.66 22.37 124.71
N GLU A 4 -56.64 21.96 125.47
CA GLU A 4 -55.43 21.29 124.94
C GLU A 4 -55.79 19.99 124.18
N VAL A 5 -56.79 19.24 124.66
CA VAL A 5 -57.30 18.03 123.97
C VAL A 5 -58.03 18.37 122.67
N GLN A 6 -58.63 19.56 122.55
CA GLN A 6 -59.23 20.02 121.30
C GLN A 6 -58.15 20.53 120.32
N GLU A 7 -57.19 21.30 120.82
CA GLU A 7 -56.03 21.80 120.08
C GLU A 7 -55.18 20.66 119.51
N LEU A 8 -54.94 19.60 120.30
CA LEU A 8 -54.31 18.36 119.83
C LEU A 8 -55.13 17.64 118.75
N LYS A 9 -56.47 17.59 118.86
CA LYS A 9 -57.32 16.98 117.83
C LYS A 9 -57.29 17.76 116.52
N ASP A 10 -57.30 19.09 116.58
CA ASP A 10 -57.27 19.93 115.39
C ASP A 10 -55.86 19.98 114.77
N HIS A 11 -54.81 19.81 115.57
CA HIS A 11 -53.45 19.54 115.09
C HIS A 11 -53.32 18.16 114.41
N ILE A 12 -53.91 17.11 114.99
CA ILE A 12 -53.99 15.77 114.35
C ILE A 12 -54.69 15.87 112.99
N LYS A 13 -55.86 16.50 112.89
CA LYS A 13 -56.54 16.74 111.61
C LYS A 13 -55.70 17.55 110.62
N SER A 14 -54.92 18.51 111.10
CA SER A 14 -54.01 19.30 110.26
C SER A 14 -52.92 18.41 109.65
N LEU A 15 -52.34 17.50 110.45
CA LEU A 15 -51.36 16.52 109.98
C LEU A 15 -51.98 15.45 109.08
N GLU A 16 -53.19 14.96 109.38
CA GLU A 16 -53.95 14.04 108.52
C GLU A 16 -54.23 14.67 107.14
N ASN A 17 -54.67 15.94 107.10
CA ASN A 17 -54.86 16.68 105.85
C ASN A 17 -53.54 16.93 105.10
N GLN A 18 -52.44 17.21 105.81
CA GLN A 18 -51.12 17.36 105.19
C GLN A 18 -50.58 16.04 104.62
N LEU A 19 -50.85 14.91 105.26
CA LEU A 19 -50.53 13.58 104.73
C LEU A 19 -51.37 13.28 103.50
N LEU A 20 -52.69 13.50 103.53
CA LEU A 20 -53.55 13.30 102.36
C LEU A 20 -53.16 14.19 101.16
N ASP A 21 -52.73 15.43 101.40
CA ASP A 21 -52.24 16.31 100.32
C ASP A 21 -50.83 15.91 99.84
N ARG A 22 -49.97 15.38 100.73
CA ARG A 22 -48.67 14.77 100.35
C ARG A 22 -48.85 13.52 99.51
N ASP A 23 -49.76 12.63 99.90
CA ASP A 23 -50.07 11.39 99.19
C ASP A 23 -50.67 11.70 97.81
N LYS A 24 -51.60 12.66 97.73
CA LYS A 24 -52.14 13.15 96.46
C LYS A 24 -51.05 13.78 95.56
N GLN A 25 -50.11 14.54 96.12
CA GLN A 25 -48.96 15.06 95.37
C GLN A 25 -48.01 13.94 94.90
N LEU A 26 -47.88 12.85 95.67
CA LEU A 26 -47.10 11.67 95.27
C LEU A 26 -47.80 10.86 94.18
N ASP A 27 -49.12 10.71 94.22
CA ASP A 27 -49.91 10.09 93.14
C ASP A 27 -49.82 10.92 91.84
N GLU A 28 -49.91 12.25 91.91
CA GLU A 28 -49.72 13.16 90.76
C GLU A 28 -48.28 13.08 90.20
N GLN A 29 -47.27 12.95 91.07
CA GLN A 29 -45.89 12.71 90.65
C GLN A 29 -45.68 11.32 90.05
N ALA A 30 -46.33 10.28 90.58
CA ALA A 30 -46.27 8.93 90.02
C ALA A 30 -46.95 8.85 88.65
N HIS A 31 -48.08 9.55 88.46
CA HIS A 31 -48.75 9.64 87.15
C HIS A 31 -47.87 10.35 86.12
N THR A 32 -47.34 11.53 86.46
CA THR A 32 -46.47 12.27 85.53
C THR A 32 -45.18 11.52 85.22
N LEU A 33 -44.58 10.80 86.17
CA LEU A 33 -43.45 9.90 85.89
C LEU A 33 -43.83 8.72 85.00
N SER A 34 -45.02 8.15 85.15
CA SER A 34 -45.54 7.10 84.25
C SER A 34 -45.76 7.63 82.82
N ASP A 35 -46.25 8.86 82.67
CA ASP A 35 -46.40 9.52 81.37
C ASP A 35 -45.04 9.86 80.73
N PHE A 36 -44.05 10.28 81.53
CA PHE A 36 -42.68 10.49 81.05
C PHE A 36 -41.99 9.17 80.64
N GLN A 37 -42.16 8.09 81.39
CA GLN A 37 -41.65 6.78 81.01
C GLN A 37 -42.31 6.31 79.70
N ARG A 38 -43.64 6.39 79.61
CA ARG A 38 -44.36 6.01 78.40
C ARG A 38 -43.94 6.82 77.17
N THR A 39 -43.77 8.13 77.31
CA THR A 39 -43.33 8.98 76.18
C THR A 39 -41.89 8.72 75.76
N LEU A 40 -41.00 8.34 76.69
CA LEU A 40 -39.66 7.82 76.34
C LEU A 40 -39.75 6.48 75.59
N GLU A 41 -40.55 5.51 76.07
CA GLU A 41 -40.73 4.22 75.42
C GLU A 41 -41.36 4.35 74.02
N GLU A 42 -42.32 5.27 73.83
CA GLU A 42 -42.90 5.58 72.52
C GLU A 42 -41.89 6.27 71.58
N LEU A 43 -41.04 7.17 72.09
CA LEU A 43 -40.02 7.88 71.30
C LEU A 43 -38.86 6.95 70.89
N GLU A 44 -38.23 6.25 71.84
CA GLU A 44 -37.16 5.29 71.56
C GLU A 44 -37.66 4.11 70.69
N GLY A 45 -38.90 3.67 70.91
CA GLY A 45 -39.56 2.66 70.09
C GLY A 45 -39.76 3.12 68.65
N SER A 46 -40.35 4.30 68.44
CA SER A 46 -40.66 4.81 67.10
C SER A 46 -39.42 5.22 66.31
N ASP A 47 -38.47 5.96 66.89
CA ASP A 47 -37.25 6.35 66.20
C ASP A 47 -36.35 5.15 65.89
N SER A 48 -36.19 4.20 66.82
CA SER A 48 -35.40 2.99 66.53
C SER A 48 -36.03 2.12 65.44
N LEU A 49 -37.36 2.08 65.33
CA LEU A 49 -38.05 1.41 64.23
C LEU A 49 -37.90 2.17 62.90
N SER A 50 -38.01 3.50 62.93
CA SER A 50 -37.79 4.40 61.78
C SER A 50 -36.38 4.24 61.19
N ILE A 51 -35.35 4.32 62.04
CA ILE A 51 -33.95 4.13 61.65
C ILE A 51 -33.73 2.72 61.07
N ARG A 52 -34.34 1.68 61.67
CA ARG A 52 -34.29 0.31 61.13
C ARG A 52 -35.07 0.15 59.81
N ALA A 53 -36.08 0.97 59.52
CA ALA A 53 -36.74 0.99 58.22
C ALA A 53 -35.86 1.66 57.17
N GLN A 54 -35.33 2.86 57.46
CA GLN A 54 -34.42 3.59 56.57
C GLN A 54 -33.15 2.79 56.26
N LEU A 55 -32.57 2.07 57.23
CA LEU A 55 -31.42 1.19 56.98
C LEU A 55 -31.76 0.05 56.01
N ARG A 56 -32.97 -0.51 56.05
CA ARG A 56 -33.40 -1.53 55.06
C ARG A 56 -33.57 -0.91 53.68
N GLU A 57 -34.26 0.23 53.58
CA GLU A 57 -34.45 0.97 52.32
C GLU A 57 -33.10 1.33 51.68
N ARG A 58 -32.12 1.78 52.48
CA ARG A 58 -30.77 2.11 52.00
C ARG A 58 -29.99 0.86 51.58
N ASN A 59 -30.07 -0.25 52.32
CA ASN A 59 -29.45 -1.50 51.92
C ASN A 59 -30.08 -2.08 50.63
N GLU A 60 -31.41 -1.98 50.49
CA GLU A 60 -32.14 -2.37 49.28
C GLU A 60 -31.77 -1.49 48.09
N ARG A 61 -31.64 -0.17 48.29
CA ARG A 61 -31.15 0.75 47.24
C ARG A 61 -29.69 0.49 46.86
N ILE A 62 -28.83 0.10 47.80
CA ILE A 62 -27.45 -0.34 47.50
C ILE A 62 -27.48 -1.63 46.67
N ALA A 63 -28.34 -2.59 47.01
CA ALA A 63 -28.51 -3.83 46.24
C ALA A 63 -29.05 -3.57 44.82
N GLN A 64 -30.02 -2.67 44.66
CA GLN A 64 -30.52 -2.19 43.36
C GLN A 64 -29.41 -1.56 42.52
N LEU A 65 -28.68 -0.58 43.07
CA LEU A 65 -27.56 0.07 42.37
C LEU A 65 -26.43 -0.91 42.02
N THR A 66 -26.20 -1.93 42.85
CA THR A 66 -25.23 -3.01 42.54
C THR A 66 -25.71 -3.85 41.36
N ALA A 67 -26.99 -4.25 41.35
CA ALA A 67 -27.57 -5.02 40.24
C ALA A 67 -27.65 -4.22 38.93
N GLU A 68 -27.95 -2.92 39.00
CA GLU A 68 -27.88 -2.00 37.85
C GLU A 68 -26.44 -1.85 37.32
N PHE A 69 -25.45 -1.75 38.21
CA PHE A 69 -24.04 -1.70 37.80
C PHE A 69 -23.56 -3.03 37.19
N ASP A 70 -23.94 -4.17 37.76
CA ASP A 70 -23.61 -5.49 37.19
C ASP A 70 -24.32 -5.75 35.86
N LEU A 71 -25.54 -5.23 35.67
CA LEU A 71 -26.25 -5.24 34.39
C LEU A 71 -25.50 -4.41 33.34
N HIS A 72 -25.20 -3.13 33.60
CA HIS A 72 -24.40 -2.31 32.69
C HIS A 72 -23.03 -2.93 32.41
N ARG A 73 -22.39 -3.53 33.42
CA ARG A 73 -21.11 -4.24 33.30
C ARG A 73 -21.23 -5.54 32.48
N ALA A 74 -22.42 -6.10 32.28
CA ALA A 74 -22.68 -7.18 31.33
C ALA A 74 -22.97 -6.62 29.93
N ASP A 75 -23.79 -5.58 29.82
CA ASP A 75 -24.11 -4.90 28.55
C ASP A 75 -22.83 -4.37 27.87
N PHE A 76 -21.92 -3.74 28.62
CA PHE A 76 -20.63 -3.28 28.11
C PHE A 76 -19.74 -4.42 27.58
N ARG A 77 -19.84 -5.65 28.09
CA ARG A 77 -19.18 -6.82 27.47
C ARG A 77 -19.88 -7.19 26.19
N SER A 78 -21.20 -7.33 26.20
CA SER A 78 -21.98 -7.64 25.00
C SER A 78 -21.66 -6.66 23.84
N THR A 79 -21.51 -5.37 24.13
CA THR A 79 -21.06 -4.38 23.12
C THR A 79 -19.59 -4.52 22.74
N LEU A 80 -18.69 -4.87 23.67
CA LEU A 80 -17.28 -5.10 23.37
C LEU A 80 -17.12 -6.33 22.46
N ASP A 81 -17.72 -7.47 22.85
CA ASP A 81 -17.73 -8.72 22.11
C ASP A 81 -18.33 -8.51 20.69
N THR A 82 -19.39 -7.69 20.57
CA THR A 82 -20.00 -7.31 19.28
C THR A 82 -19.05 -6.46 18.43
N LEU A 83 -18.31 -5.53 19.03
CA LEU A 83 -17.32 -4.69 18.32
C LEU A 83 -16.07 -5.49 17.91
N GLU A 84 -15.63 -6.45 18.73
CA GLU A 84 -14.52 -7.36 18.43
C GLU A 84 -14.87 -8.28 17.25
N ILE A 85 -16.08 -8.85 17.26
CA ILE A 85 -16.62 -9.61 16.11
C ILE A 85 -16.70 -8.72 14.86
N ALA A 86 -17.26 -7.52 14.97
CA ALA A 86 -17.37 -6.59 13.83
C ALA A 86 -16.00 -6.18 13.27
N ALA A 87 -15.00 -5.94 14.13
CA ALA A 87 -13.63 -5.64 13.72
C ALA A 87 -13.02 -6.83 12.95
N SER A 88 -13.10 -8.04 13.51
CA SER A 88 -12.56 -9.25 12.88
C SER A 88 -13.22 -9.58 11.53
N GLU A 89 -14.53 -9.32 11.38
CA GLU A 89 -15.21 -9.49 10.08
C GLU A 89 -14.79 -8.39 9.08
N THR A 90 -14.56 -7.15 9.51
CA THR A 90 -14.01 -6.12 8.60
C THR A 90 -12.58 -6.44 8.17
N GLU A 91 -11.72 -6.88 9.08
CA GLU A 91 -10.36 -7.37 8.78
C GLU A 91 -10.40 -8.50 7.74
N ARG A 92 -11.19 -9.55 8.01
CA ARG A 92 -11.42 -10.68 7.11
C ARG A 92 -11.95 -10.26 5.72
N VAL A 93 -12.82 -9.26 5.64
CA VAL A 93 -13.33 -8.73 4.36
C VAL A 93 -12.24 -7.96 3.60
N TYR A 94 -11.38 -7.22 4.29
CA TYR A 94 -10.23 -6.56 3.66
C TYR A 94 -9.16 -7.57 3.20
N GLU A 95 -8.89 -8.63 3.97
CA GLU A 95 -8.03 -9.74 3.55
C GLU A 95 -8.56 -10.42 2.28
N GLN A 96 -9.83 -10.83 2.28
CA GLN A 96 -10.45 -11.43 1.08
C GLN A 96 -10.37 -10.48 -0.11
N ARG A 97 -10.61 -9.18 0.09
CA ARG A 97 -10.54 -8.20 -1.00
C ARG A 97 -9.12 -7.99 -1.52
N LEU A 98 -8.11 -8.10 -0.66
CA LEU A 98 -6.69 -8.09 -1.06
C LEU A 98 -6.34 -9.32 -1.90
N ASP A 99 -6.77 -10.52 -1.47
CA ASP A 99 -6.59 -11.77 -2.23
C ASP A 99 -7.29 -11.71 -3.59
N GLU A 100 -8.53 -11.22 -3.67
CA GLU A 100 -9.25 -11.00 -4.93
C GLU A 100 -8.46 -10.08 -5.88
N LEU A 101 -7.93 -8.97 -5.39
CA LEU A 101 -7.14 -8.03 -6.18
C LEU A 101 -5.78 -8.61 -6.59
N MET A 102 -5.13 -9.39 -5.71
CA MET A 102 -3.88 -10.09 -6.03
C MET A 102 -4.09 -11.20 -7.06
N GLN A 103 -5.21 -11.92 -7.03
CA GLN A 103 -5.59 -12.87 -8.08
C GLN A 103 -5.83 -12.14 -9.42
N GLN A 104 -6.64 -11.07 -9.42
CA GLN A 104 -6.90 -10.28 -10.63
C GLN A 104 -5.61 -9.70 -11.24
N ASN A 105 -4.64 -9.31 -10.41
CA ASN A 105 -3.35 -8.81 -10.90
C ASN A 105 -2.55 -9.92 -11.59
N ARG A 106 -2.54 -11.16 -11.06
CA ARG A 106 -1.93 -12.33 -11.72
C ARG A 106 -2.62 -12.65 -13.04
N GLU A 107 -3.95 -12.74 -13.05
CA GLU A 107 -4.74 -13.00 -14.27
C GLU A 107 -4.53 -11.93 -15.36
N LEU A 108 -4.22 -10.67 -14.98
CA LEU A 108 -3.84 -9.62 -15.92
C LEU A 108 -2.38 -9.73 -16.38
N GLN A 109 -1.46 -10.21 -15.54
CA GLN A 109 -0.07 -10.50 -15.92
C GLN A 109 0.01 -11.68 -16.89
N ASP A 110 -0.65 -12.80 -16.60
CA ASP A 110 -0.72 -13.99 -17.46
C ASP A 110 -1.24 -13.62 -18.87
N ARG A 111 -2.31 -12.83 -18.93
CA ARG A 111 -2.89 -12.30 -20.19
C ARG A 111 -1.99 -11.27 -20.87
N GLY A 112 -1.09 -10.63 -20.13
CA GLY A 112 -0.02 -9.81 -20.67
C GLY A 112 1.03 -10.65 -21.39
N GLU A 113 1.47 -11.76 -20.79
CA GLU A 113 2.42 -12.69 -21.40
C GLU A 113 1.89 -13.29 -22.71
N ASP A 114 0.60 -13.64 -22.77
CA ASP A 114 -0.11 -14.06 -23.99
C ASP A 114 -0.05 -12.98 -25.09
N VAL A 115 -0.35 -11.72 -24.74
CA VAL A 115 -0.31 -10.59 -25.69
C VAL A 115 1.12 -10.33 -26.17
N GLU A 116 2.12 -10.43 -25.28
CA GLU A 116 3.53 -10.35 -25.65
C GLU A 116 3.98 -11.53 -26.53
N ALA A 117 3.41 -12.73 -26.36
CA ALA A 117 3.66 -13.86 -27.24
C ALA A 117 3.11 -13.61 -28.66
N VAL A 118 1.89 -13.09 -28.78
CA VAL A 118 1.30 -12.69 -30.07
C VAL A 118 2.10 -11.53 -30.70
N ALA A 119 2.52 -10.53 -29.94
CA ALA A 119 3.35 -9.43 -30.44
C ALA A 119 4.71 -9.91 -30.98
N ARG A 120 5.34 -10.89 -30.32
CA ARG A 120 6.56 -11.55 -30.82
C ARG A 120 6.33 -12.31 -32.12
N GLN A 121 5.20 -13.01 -32.26
CA GLN A 121 4.83 -13.71 -33.50
C GLN A 121 4.54 -12.74 -34.65
N LEU A 122 3.84 -11.63 -34.38
CA LEU A 122 3.60 -10.58 -35.37
C LEU A 122 4.91 -9.97 -35.87
N LYS A 123 5.85 -9.65 -34.97
CA LYS A 123 7.18 -9.15 -35.36
C LYS A 123 7.97 -10.12 -36.24
N GLN A 124 7.89 -11.43 -35.97
CA GLN A 124 8.51 -12.46 -36.82
C GLN A 124 7.87 -12.54 -38.22
N LEU A 125 6.56 -12.25 -38.33
CA LEU A 125 5.88 -12.16 -39.63
C LEU A 125 6.22 -10.85 -40.35
N GLU A 126 6.38 -9.73 -39.65
CA GLU A 126 6.85 -8.45 -40.21
C GLU A 126 8.30 -8.58 -40.75
N GLU A 127 9.17 -9.26 -40.01
CA GLU A 127 10.54 -9.58 -40.45
C GLU A 127 10.53 -10.45 -41.71
N LEU A 128 9.76 -11.56 -41.73
CA LEU A 128 9.66 -12.44 -42.88
C LEU A 128 9.00 -11.78 -44.11
N VAL A 129 8.02 -10.88 -43.91
CA VAL A 129 7.46 -10.07 -45.01
C VAL A 129 8.51 -9.10 -45.55
N SER A 130 9.33 -8.48 -44.68
CA SER A 130 10.41 -7.59 -45.11
C SER A 130 11.47 -8.34 -45.94
N GLU A 131 11.87 -9.55 -45.54
CA GLU A 131 12.78 -10.41 -46.31
C GLU A 131 12.20 -10.78 -47.69
N LEU A 132 10.88 -11.06 -47.77
CA LEU A 132 10.20 -11.35 -49.02
C LEU A 132 10.04 -10.11 -49.92
N GLU A 133 9.87 -8.92 -49.35
CA GLU A 133 9.83 -7.67 -50.10
C GLU A 133 11.22 -7.29 -50.65
N GLU A 134 12.29 -7.44 -49.86
CA GLU A 134 13.68 -7.25 -50.33
C GLU A 134 14.03 -8.26 -51.45
N GLY A 135 13.72 -9.55 -51.26
CA GLY A 135 13.92 -10.57 -52.29
C GLY A 135 13.13 -10.33 -53.58
N LEU A 136 11.95 -9.71 -53.48
CA LEU A 136 11.13 -9.31 -54.64
C LEU A 136 11.68 -8.05 -55.33
N GLU A 137 12.22 -7.09 -54.58
CA GLU A 137 12.88 -5.88 -55.10
C GLU A 137 14.17 -6.25 -55.85
N ASP A 138 14.98 -7.15 -55.29
CA ASP A 138 16.19 -7.68 -55.94
C ASP A 138 15.86 -8.52 -57.17
N ALA A 139 14.80 -9.33 -57.14
CA ALA A 139 14.32 -10.04 -58.34
C ALA A 139 13.87 -9.06 -59.45
N ARG A 140 13.22 -7.94 -59.11
CA ARG A 140 12.88 -6.87 -60.07
C ARG A 140 14.12 -6.17 -60.60
N ARG A 141 15.14 -5.93 -59.76
CA ARG A 141 16.42 -5.32 -60.18
C ARG A 141 17.16 -6.22 -61.16
N GLY A 142 17.29 -7.51 -60.85
CA GLY A 142 17.88 -8.51 -61.74
C GLY A 142 17.10 -8.65 -63.07
N GLU A 143 15.77 -8.54 -63.06
CA GLU A 143 14.99 -8.48 -64.30
C GLU A 143 15.30 -7.22 -65.12
N ALA A 144 15.39 -6.05 -64.48
CA ALA A 144 15.71 -4.79 -65.15
C ALA A 144 17.13 -4.81 -65.77
N GLU A 145 18.11 -5.36 -65.07
CA GLU A 145 19.48 -5.56 -65.56
C GLU A 145 19.50 -6.54 -66.74
N ALA A 146 18.81 -7.68 -66.65
CA ALA A 146 18.71 -8.64 -67.75
C ALA A 146 18.00 -8.06 -68.99
N ARG A 147 16.98 -7.21 -68.80
CA ARG A 147 16.32 -6.47 -69.89
C ARG A 147 17.27 -5.46 -70.54
N ALA A 148 18.05 -4.72 -69.75
CA ALA A 148 19.04 -3.77 -70.26
C ALA A 148 20.15 -4.46 -71.07
N GLU A 149 20.63 -5.62 -70.62
CA GLU A 149 21.60 -6.44 -71.37
C GLU A 149 21.02 -6.93 -72.72
N VAL A 150 19.75 -7.37 -72.74
CA VAL A 150 19.05 -7.74 -73.98
C VAL A 150 18.90 -6.55 -74.95
N GLU A 151 18.65 -5.34 -74.45
CA GLU A 151 18.62 -4.12 -75.26
C GLU A 151 20.03 -3.72 -75.77
N PHE A 152 21.08 -3.88 -74.96
CA PHE A 152 22.46 -3.66 -75.36
C PHE A 152 22.90 -4.63 -76.47
N LEU A 153 22.68 -5.93 -76.28
CA LEU A 153 22.97 -6.97 -77.28
C LEU A 153 22.17 -6.76 -78.57
N ARG A 154 20.93 -6.28 -78.47
CA ARG A 154 20.16 -5.86 -79.65
C ARG A 154 20.81 -4.69 -80.38
N GLY A 155 21.29 -3.68 -79.64
CA GLY A 155 22.06 -2.57 -80.21
C GLY A 155 23.36 -3.02 -80.89
N GLU A 156 23.99 -4.09 -80.41
CA GLU A 156 25.14 -4.72 -81.07
C GLU A 156 24.75 -5.43 -82.36
N VAL A 157 23.70 -6.25 -82.34
CA VAL A 157 23.18 -6.92 -83.54
C VAL A 157 22.73 -5.91 -84.61
N GLU A 158 22.14 -4.78 -84.22
CA GLU A 158 21.78 -3.71 -85.17
C GLU A 158 23.01 -2.96 -85.71
N ARG A 159 24.05 -2.70 -84.88
CA ARG A 159 25.34 -2.13 -85.33
C ARG A 159 26.08 -3.05 -86.31
N THR A 160 26.34 -4.30 -85.94
CA THR A 160 27.08 -5.25 -86.77
C THR A 160 26.34 -5.55 -88.08
N LYS A 161 25.00 -5.55 -88.06
CA LYS A 161 24.18 -5.68 -89.28
C LYS A 161 24.37 -4.48 -90.22
N LEU A 162 24.45 -3.25 -89.71
CA LEU A 162 24.73 -2.05 -90.52
C LEU A 162 26.16 -2.05 -91.07
N GLU A 163 27.13 -2.55 -90.30
CA GLU A 163 28.52 -2.74 -90.76
C GLU A 163 28.60 -3.79 -91.87
N LEU A 164 27.97 -4.95 -91.69
CA LEU A 164 27.87 -5.99 -92.72
C LEU A 164 27.10 -5.52 -93.97
N GLN A 165 26.09 -4.67 -93.82
CA GLN A 165 25.40 -4.06 -94.95
C GLN A 165 26.32 -3.08 -95.69
N LYS A 166 27.00 -2.18 -94.98
CA LYS A 166 27.98 -1.25 -95.56
C LYS A 166 29.13 -2.00 -96.26
N GLU A 167 29.60 -3.09 -95.67
CA GLU A 167 30.56 -3.98 -96.32
C GLU A 167 29.99 -4.62 -97.58
N ARG A 168 28.73 -5.07 -97.58
CA ARG A 168 28.09 -5.67 -98.76
C ARG A 168 27.92 -4.66 -99.89
N ASP A 169 27.40 -3.47 -99.57
CA ASP A 169 27.24 -2.36 -100.50
C ASP A 169 28.61 -1.88 -101.05
N SER A 170 29.70 -2.11 -100.31
CA SER A 170 31.08 -1.89 -100.77
C SER A 170 31.73 -3.10 -101.49
N LYS A 171 31.29 -4.33 -101.21
CA LYS A 171 31.82 -5.59 -101.79
C LYS A 171 31.18 -5.91 -103.15
N ASP A 172 30.07 -5.25 -103.50
CA ASP A 172 29.61 -5.14 -104.90
C ASP A 172 30.66 -4.42 -105.81
N SER A 173 31.74 -3.86 -105.24
CA SER A 173 32.92 -3.40 -106.00
C SER A 173 34.13 -4.35 -105.98
N HIS A 174 34.30 -5.21 -104.95
CA HIS A 174 35.48 -6.09 -104.78
C HIS A 174 35.13 -7.42 -104.08
N ALA A 175 35.55 -8.54 -104.67
CA ALA A 175 35.26 -9.89 -104.19
C ALA A 175 36.47 -10.56 -103.49
N ALA A 176 36.15 -11.41 -102.51
CA ALA A 176 37.01 -12.36 -101.77
C ALA A 176 38.08 -11.79 -100.81
N SER A 177 38.09 -12.31 -99.56
CA SER A 177 39.21 -13.18 -99.08
C SER A 177 38.94 -13.79 -97.68
N ASP A 178 38.33 -13.05 -96.74
CA ASP A 178 38.32 -13.43 -95.30
C ASP A 178 37.08 -14.19 -94.79
N GLY A 179 36.79 -15.34 -95.40
CA GLY A 179 35.75 -16.27 -94.91
C GLY A 179 36.10 -17.16 -93.70
N PRO A 180 37.33 -17.72 -93.55
CA PRO A 180 37.54 -18.90 -92.70
C PRO A 180 37.81 -18.62 -91.21
N GLN A 181 38.03 -17.37 -90.80
CA GLN A 181 38.18 -17.02 -89.38
C GLN A 181 36.82 -16.74 -88.74
N TYR A 182 36.03 -15.83 -89.32
CA TYR A 182 34.65 -15.54 -88.89
C TYR A 182 33.78 -16.79 -88.78
N SER A 183 33.94 -17.78 -89.66
CA SER A 183 33.18 -19.05 -89.58
C SER A 183 33.37 -19.79 -88.25
N LYS A 184 34.59 -19.77 -87.67
CA LYS A 184 34.90 -20.47 -86.41
C LYS A 184 34.41 -19.71 -85.19
N GLU A 185 34.50 -18.38 -85.23
CA GLU A 185 33.97 -17.51 -84.17
C GLU A 185 32.44 -17.59 -84.13
N LEU A 186 31.78 -17.66 -85.30
CA LEU A 186 30.35 -17.94 -85.40
C LEU A 186 30.01 -19.33 -84.85
N GLU A 187 30.72 -20.39 -85.23
CA GLU A 187 30.52 -21.75 -84.69
C GLU A 187 30.63 -21.78 -83.15
N GLN A 188 31.65 -21.10 -82.58
CA GLN A 188 31.82 -20.96 -81.13
C GLN A 188 30.65 -20.19 -80.49
N LYS A 189 30.23 -19.06 -81.05
CA LYS A 189 29.10 -18.28 -80.54
C LYS A 189 27.78 -19.07 -80.60
N ASP A 190 27.62 -19.91 -81.62
CA ASP A 190 26.46 -20.76 -81.79
C ASP A 190 26.46 -21.93 -80.77
N ASP A 191 27.63 -22.43 -80.37
CA ASP A 191 27.79 -23.37 -79.24
C ASP A 191 27.58 -22.71 -77.87
N GLU A 192 28.06 -21.48 -77.66
CA GLU A 192 27.74 -20.68 -76.46
C GLU A 192 26.22 -20.46 -76.33
N ILE A 193 25.54 -20.10 -77.43
CA ILE A 193 24.08 -19.97 -77.49
C ILE A 193 23.35 -21.30 -77.26
N ARG A 194 23.89 -22.43 -77.75
CA ARG A 194 23.35 -23.77 -77.45
C ARG A 194 23.48 -24.11 -75.96
N GLY A 195 24.63 -23.84 -75.36
CA GLY A 195 24.87 -24.03 -73.92
C GLY A 195 23.94 -23.21 -73.05
N LEU A 196 23.82 -21.90 -73.31
CA LEU A 196 22.90 -21.01 -72.59
C LEU A 196 21.44 -21.45 -72.72
N LYS A 197 20.99 -21.86 -73.92
CA LYS A 197 19.63 -22.41 -74.12
C LYS A 197 19.39 -23.69 -73.33
N ALA A 198 20.39 -24.58 -73.23
CA ALA A 198 20.28 -25.80 -72.43
C ALA A 198 20.14 -25.47 -70.93
N ILE A 199 20.95 -24.54 -70.40
CA ILE A 199 20.88 -24.07 -69.01
C ILE A 199 19.49 -23.48 -68.70
N ILE A 200 18.99 -22.58 -69.56
CA ILE A 200 17.66 -21.99 -69.42
C ILE A 200 16.57 -23.07 -69.44
N HIS A 201 16.66 -24.06 -70.32
CA HIS A 201 15.70 -25.17 -70.37
C HIS A 201 15.69 -26.06 -69.12
N SER A 202 16.83 -26.24 -68.44
CA SER A 202 16.88 -26.92 -67.14
C SER A 202 16.25 -26.07 -66.05
N LEU A 203 16.61 -24.79 -65.96
CA LEU A 203 16.08 -23.84 -64.96
C LEU A 203 14.56 -23.67 -65.08
N SER A 204 14.04 -23.46 -66.30
CA SER A 204 12.58 -23.34 -66.55
C SER A 204 11.78 -24.63 -66.37
N ARG A 205 12.45 -25.78 -66.14
CA ARG A 205 11.78 -27.03 -65.76
C ARG A 205 11.77 -27.28 -64.25
N GLY A 206 12.50 -26.49 -63.46
CA GLY A 206 12.53 -26.60 -62.00
C GLY A 206 13.15 -27.89 -61.47
N ASP A 207 14.10 -28.49 -62.21
CA ASP A 207 14.79 -29.72 -61.81
C ASP A 207 15.91 -29.38 -60.80
N PRO A 208 15.84 -29.80 -59.52
CA PRO A 208 16.58 -29.17 -58.42
C PRO A 208 18.01 -29.69 -58.21
N ASP A 209 18.63 -30.37 -59.19
CA ASP A 209 20.02 -30.88 -59.08
C ASP A 209 21.09 -29.78 -59.29
N LEU A 210 20.89 -28.62 -58.65
CA LEU A 210 21.85 -27.51 -58.63
C LEU A 210 22.97 -27.69 -57.58
N HIS A 211 22.86 -28.71 -56.72
CA HIS A 211 23.90 -29.07 -55.75
C HIS A 211 25.23 -29.46 -56.40
N ALA A 212 25.22 -29.94 -57.66
CA ALA A 212 26.43 -30.32 -58.38
C ALA A 212 27.32 -29.12 -58.79
N LEU A 213 26.75 -27.94 -59.02
CA LEU A 213 27.49 -26.77 -59.54
C LEU A 213 27.98 -25.81 -58.44
N GLN A 214 27.37 -25.83 -57.25
CA GLN A 214 27.82 -25.02 -56.11
C GLN A 214 29.08 -25.60 -55.41
N GLN A 215 29.53 -26.79 -55.80
CA GLN A 215 30.54 -27.57 -55.08
C GLN A 215 32.00 -27.07 -55.26
N ASN A 216 32.25 -26.06 -56.10
CA ASN A 216 33.59 -25.65 -56.51
C ASN A 216 34.02 -24.26 -55.97
N GLY A 217 33.40 -23.77 -54.89
CA GLY A 217 33.69 -22.47 -54.27
C GLY A 217 33.62 -22.47 -52.74
N PHE A 218 34.79 -22.49 -52.09
CA PHE A 218 35.02 -22.06 -50.69
C PHE A 218 34.07 -22.55 -49.59
N GLY A 219 34.03 -23.87 -49.39
CA GLY A 219 34.27 -24.49 -48.08
C GLY A 219 33.50 -23.99 -46.84
N THR A 220 32.28 -24.49 -46.66
CA THR A 220 31.81 -24.97 -45.35
C THR A 220 31.49 -26.46 -45.44
N SER A 221 31.68 -27.21 -44.35
CA SER A 221 31.61 -28.66 -44.35
C SER A 221 30.18 -29.20 -44.53
N PRO A 222 29.97 -30.35 -45.20
CA PRO A 222 28.73 -31.11 -45.02
C PRO A 222 28.59 -31.55 -43.56
N PRO A 223 27.36 -31.76 -43.05
CA PRO A 223 27.13 -32.26 -41.71
C PRO A 223 27.51 -33.75 -41.62
N ASN A 224 28.79 -34.03 -41.44
CA ASN A 224 29.24 -35.30 -40.87
C ASN A 224 28.60 -35.42 -39.48
N HIS A 225 27.58 -36.28 -39.38
CA HIS A 225 26.99 -36.64 -38.09
C HIS A 225 27.97 -37.57 -37.38
N ASP A 226 28.88 -36.96 -36.63
CA ASP A 226 29.97 -37.64 -35.94
C ASP A 226 29.41 -38.68 -34.95
N PRO A 227 29.66 -39.99 -35.15
CA PRO A 227 29.06 -41.03 -34.32
C PRO A 227 29.47 -40.90 -32.84
N ASP A 228 30.66 -40.36 -32.56
CA ASP A 228 31.12 -40.11 -31.19
C ASP A 228 30.33 -38.95 -30.53
N HIS A 229 29.85 -37.98 -31.33
CA HIS A 229 28.95 -36.93 -30.85
C HIS A 229 27.55 -37.46 -30.56
N VAL A 230 27.03 -38.35 -31.42
CA VAL A 230 25.73 -39.03 -31.19
C VAL A 230 25.79 -39.87 -29.91
N ALA A 231 26.81 -40.71 -29.76
CA ALA A 231 27.00 -41.54 -28.56
C ALA A 231 27.14 -40.70 -27.28
N HIS A 232 27.82 -39.55 -27.34
CA HIS A 232 27.90 -38.61 -26.22
C HIS A 232 26.56 -37.94 -25.89
N LEU A 233 25.70 -37.68 -26.89
CA LEU A 233 24.33 -37.20 -26.65
C LEU A 233 23.44 -38.29 -26.04
N GLU A 234 23.52 -39.52 -26.55
CA GLU A 234 22.80 -40.69 -26.01
C GLU A 234 23.19 -40.95 -24.54
N GLN A 235 24.48 -40.98 -24.22
CA GLN A 235 24.98 -41.12 -22.84
C GLN A 235 24.44 -40.00 -21.92
N ARG A 236 24.33 -38.77 -22.44
CA ARG A 236 23.84 -37.62 -21.68
C ARG A 236 22.31 -37.62 -21.49
N VAL A 237 21.56 -38.22 -22.42
CA VAL A 237 20.13 -38.52 -22.25
C VAL A 237 19.96 -39.56 -21.14
N GLU A 238 20.72 -40.67 -21.18
CA GLU A 238 20.69 -41.72 -20.15
C GLU A 238 21.07 -41.19 -18.74
N GLU A 239 21.98 -40.21 -18.66
CA GLU A 239 22.27 -39.50 -17.40
C GLU A 239 21.08 -38.66 -16.92
N PHE A 240 20.43 -37.91 -17.82
CA PHE A 240 19.24 -37.12 -17.46
C PHE A 240 18.04 -38.00 -17.06
N GLU A 241 17.81 -39.12 -17.74
CA GLU A 241 16.76 -40.10 -17.39
C GLU A 241 17.00 -40.67 -15.99
N ARG A 242 18.22 -41.14 -15.69
CA ARG A 242 18.62 -41.61 -14.36
C ARG A 242 18.48 -40.54 -13.26
N ILE A 243 18.73 -39.27 -13.60
CA ILE A 243 18.51 -38.14 -12.69
C ILE A 243 17.01 -37.86 -12.49
N ALA A 244 16.19 -38.03 -13.53
CA ALA A 244 14.74 -37.90 -13.45
C ALA A 244 14.12 -39.01 -12.58
N GLU A 245 14.44 -40.28 -12.83
CA GLU A 245 14.02 -41.42 -12.00
C GLU A 245 14.33 -41.20 -10.51
N ARG A 246 15.56 -40.74 -10.19
CA ARG A 246 15.98 -40.46 -8.82
C ARG A 246 15.20 -39.30 -8.19
N LYS A 247 14.77 -38.30 -8.97
CA LYS A 247 13.90 -37.22 -8.50
C LYS A 247 12.49 -37.73 -8.26
N THR A 248 11.91 -38.48 -9.19
CA THR A 248 10.58 -39.08 -9.07
C THR A 248 10.49 -39.96 -7.82
N TYR A 249 11.47 -40.83 -7.58
CA TYR A 249 11.51 -41.67 -6.37
C TYR A 249 11.54 -40.83 -5.07
N ARG A 250 12.29 -39.71 -5.03
CA ARG A 250 12.32 -38.84 -3.84
C ARG A 250 11.03 -38.00 -3.69
N ILE A 251 10.32 -37.70 -4.78
CA ILE A 251 8.99 -37.09 -4.75
C ILE A 251 7.98 -38.10 -4.17
N GLU A 252 7.91 -39.32 -4.70
CA GLU A 252 7.07 -40.41 -4.17
C GLU A 252 7.37 -40.73 -2.69
N GLU A 253 8.61 -40.51 -2.24
CA GLU A 253 9.01 -40.64 -0.84
C GLU A 253 8.49 -39.48 0.02
N LEU A 254 8.65 -38.24 -0.42
CA LEU A 254 8.10 -37.05 0.24
C LEU A 254 6.57 -37.05 0.27
N GLU A 255 5.90 -37.55 -0.77
CA GLU A 255 4.44 -37.72 -0.81
C GLU A 255 3.97 -38.75 0.22
N ARG A 256 4.70 -39.86 0.40
CA ARG A 256 4.44 -40.84 1.47
C ARG A 256 4.72 -40.27 2.87
N GLU A 257 5.77 -39.48 3.03
CA GLU A 257 6.06 -38.74 4.27
C GLU A 257 4.90 -37.75 4.60
N LEU A 258 4.41 -36.99 3.61
CA LEU A 258 3.28 -36.07 3.77
C LEU A 258 1.95 -36.79 4.09
N GLN A 259 1.62 -37.87 3.39
CA GLN A 259 0.43 -38.68 3.68
C GLN A 259 0.48 -39.28 5.09
N GLN A 260 1.66 -39.73 5.54
CA GLN A 260 1.85 -40.22 6.91
C GLN A 260 1.71 -39.10 7.96
N LEU A 261 2.17 -37.89 7.66
CA LEU A 261 1.97 -36.72 8.54
C LEU A 261 0.49 -36.28 8.60
N GLN A 262 -0.24 -36.34 7.49
CA GLN A 262 -1.68 -36.09 7.46
C GLN A 262 -2.45 -37.12 8.31
N LEU A 263 -2.24 -38.40 8.07
CA LEU A 263 -2.90 -39.49 8.82
C LEU A 263 -2.56 -39.50 10.33
N ASN A 264 -1.33 -39.11 10.70
CA ASN A 264 -0.97 -38.94 12.11
C ASN A 264 -1.61 -37.68 12.71
N GLY A 265 -1.72 -36.58 11.94
CA GLY A 265 -2.32 -35.31 12.37
C GLY A 265 -3.80 -35.42 12.74
N GLU A 266 -4.57 -36.28 12.06
CA GLU A 266 -5.99 -36.52 12.36
C GLU A 266 -6.28 -37.09 13.76
N THR A 267 -5.26 -37.52 14.52
CA THR A 267 -5.45 -38.09 15.87
C THR A 267 -5.54 -37.07 17.01
N HIS A 268 -5.33 -35.77 16.75
CA HIS A 268 -5.31 -34.73 17.78
C HIS A 268 -6.19 -33.49 17.48
N ALA A 269 -7.51 -33.71 17.48
CA ALA A 269 -8.60 -32.74 17.72
C ALA A 269 -8.73 -31.48 16.79
N PRO A 270 -9.96 -31.13 16.34
CA PRO A 270 -10.16 -29.96 15.47
C PRO A 270 -10.19 -28.63 16.26
N GLY A 271 -9.38 -27.65 15.84
CA GLY A 271 -9.45 -26.27 16.32
C GLY A 271 -8.38 -25.34 15.70
N SER A 272 -8.80 -24.14 15.31
CA SER A 272 -7.98 -22.96 14.96
C SER A 272 -6.78 -23.09 14.01
N ALA A 273 -7.05 -22.74 12.74
CA ALA A 273 -6.53 -21.52 12.10
C ALA A 273 -5.00 -21.24 11.93
N VAL A 274 -4.68 -20.90 10.67
CA VAL A 274 -3.78 -19.79 10.23
C VAL A 274 -2.26 -20.02 10.04
N SER A 275 -1.79 -19.44 8.92
CA SER A 275 -0.43 -19.06 8.51
C SER A 275 0.64 -20.12 8.21
N SER A 276 1.02 -20.18 6.93
CA SER A 276 2.41 -20.36 6.47
C SER A 276 2.53 -19.96 4.99
N SER A 277 2.93 -18.71 4.71
CA SER A 277 3.19 -18.25 3.33
C SER A 277 4.49 -18.83 2.74
N PRO A 278 4.59 -19.06 1.43
CA PRO A 278 5.73 -19.73 0.81
C PRO A 278 6.97 -18.81 0.69
N ASN A 279 8.15 -19.33 1.03
CA ASN A 279 9.42 -18.63 0.82
C ASN A 279 10.12 -19.11 -0.48
N HIS A 280 10.89 -18.22 -1.10
CA HIS A 280 11.44 -18.37 -2.45
C HIS A 280 12.48 -19.49 -2.57
N GLN A 281 12.41 -20.25 -3.67
CA GLN A 281 13.58 -20.97 -4.19
C GLN A 281 14.32 -20.09 -5.20
N LYS A 282 15.56 -19.70 -4.85
CA LYS A 282 16.59 -19.32 -5.83
C LYS A 282 17.56 -20.47 -6.01
N SER A 283 18.04 -20.67 -7.24
CA SER A 283 18.87 -21.81 -7.63
C SER A 283 20.31 -21.73 -7.08
N PRO A 284 20.91 -22.87 -6.71
CA PRO A 284 22.35 -22.95 -6.48
C PRO A 284 23.10 -23.06 -7.82
N SER A 285 24.18 -22.29 -7.96
CA SER A 285 25.16 -22.47 -9.05
C SER A 285 26.58 -22.55 -8.48
N VAL A 286 27.51 -23.10 -9.26
CA VAL A 286 28.71 -23.78 -8.73
C VAL A 286 29.94 -22.86 -8.65
N ASN A 287 30.75 -23.06 -7.61
CA ASN A 287 32.05 -22.38 -7.43
C ASN A 287 33.00 -22.62 -8.61
N GLY A 288 33.30 -21.56 -9.38
CA GLY A 288 34.36 -21.52 -10.40
C GLY A 288 35.44 -20.49 -10.04
N LYS A 289 36.66 -20.94 -9.74
CA LYS A 289 37.76 -20.11 -9.22
C LYS A 289 38.83 -19.85 -10.28
N LEU A 290 38.88 -18.64 -10.84
CA LEU A 290 40.03 -18.10 -11.61
C LEU A 290 40.29 -16.62 -11.24
N THR A 291 41.32 -16.01 -11.83
CA THR A 291 42.13 -14.96 -11.18
C THR A 291 42.35 -13.69 -12.01
N ASN A 292 42.60 -12.59 -11.29
CA ASN A 292 43.50 -11.46 -11.62
C ASN A 292 42.98 -10.31 -12.53
N GLY A 293 43.05 -9.08 -11.99
CA GLY A 293 43.54 -7.91 -12.74
C GLY A 293 42.62 -6.67 -12.85
N HIS A 294 42.88 -5.65 -12.01
CA HIS A 294 42.43 -4.24 -12.16
C HIS A 294 40.91 -3.98 -12.08
N GLY A 295 40.42 -2.77 -11.72
CA GLY A 295 41.13 -1.63 -11.14
C GLY A 295 40.48 -0.27 -11.46
N ILE A 296 39.84 0.35 -10.47
CA ILE A 296 39.35 1.75 -10.43
C ILE A 296 38.13 2.07 -11.33
N ASN A 297 36.99 2.35 -10.69
CA ASN A 297 36.31 3.66 -10.78
C ASN A 297 35.16 3.76 -9.73
N HIS A 298 34.82 4.98 -9.31
CA HIS A 298 33.82 5.24 -8.26
C HIS A 298 32.63 6.06 -8.79
N ALA A 299 31.42 5.70 -8.34
CA ALA A 299 30.25 6.58 -8.36
C ALA A 299 29.27 6.17 -7.22
N HIS A 300 28.72 7.17 -6.52
CA HIS A 300 27.55 7.20 -5.60
C HIS A 300 26.90 5.85 -5.20
N ARG A 301 26.72 5.47 -3.93
CA ARG A 301 26.70 6.17 -2.63
C ARG A 301 25.68 7.33 -2.49
N LEU A 302 24.47 6.97 -2.09
CA LEU A 302 23.73 7.61 -0.99
C LEU A 302 23.22 6.52 -0.03
N SER A 303 22.76 6.89 1.17
CA SER A 303 22.34 5.94 2.22
C SER A 303 21.44 6.64 3.24
N ASP A 304 20.35 5.97 3.63
CA ASP A 304 19.72 6.02 4.96
C ASP A 304 18.90 4.73 5.11
N ARG A 305 19.00 3.88 6.15
CA ARG A 305 19.52 3.96 7.54
C ARG A 305 18.53 4.47 8.60
N THR A 306 17.40 3.78 8.71
CA THR A 306 16.78 3.58 10.03
C THR A 306 17.78 2.92 10.98
N VAL A 307 17.75 3.33 12.26
CA VAL A 307 18.60 2.79 13.32
C VAL A 307 17.74 2.03 14.32
N VAL A 308 18.13 0.80 14.63
CA VAL A 308 17.58 0.00 15.73
C VAL A 308 18.72 -0.29 16.71
N PRO A 309 18.56 -0.06 18.03
CA PRO A 309 19.53 -0.47 19.05
C PRO A 309 19.85 -1.97 18.99
N HIS A 310 21.04 -2.38 19.47
CA HIS A 310 21.67 -3.64 19.09
C HIS A 310 22.10 -4.44 20.33
N ASP A 311 21.13 -4.72 21.20
CA ASP A 311 21.39 -5.07 22.61
C ASP A 311 20.98 -6.52 22.97
N TRP A 312 20.62 -7.37 22.00
CA TRP A 312 20.12 -8.73 22.25
C TRP A 312 20.60 -9.81 21.27
N GLN A 313 21.88 -10.20 21.32
CA GLN A 313 22.37 -11.60 21.24
C GLN A 313 23.91 -11.69 21.13
N ASP A 314 24.58 -12.09 22.21
CA ASP A 314 25.43 -13.30 22.28
C ASP A 314 26.41 -13.28 23.47
N LEU A 315 26.31 -14.29 24.35
CA LEU A 315 27.40 -14.73 25.22
C LEU A 315 27.54 -16.27 25.15
N PRO A 316 28.77 -16.81 25.08
CA PRO A 316 28.99 -18.23 24.79
C PRO A 316 28.81 -19.13 26.04
N PRO A 317 28.47 -20.43 25.85
CA PRO A 317 28.39 -21.39 26.94
C PRO A 317 29.78 -21.79 27.44
N HIS A 318 29.99 -21.75 28.76
CA HIS A 318 31.19 -22.28 29.42
C HIS A 318 30.90 -23.62 30.09
N GLU A 319 31.59 -24.69 29.68
CA GLU A 319 31.43 -26.01 30.29
C GLU A 319 32.04 -26.11 31.70
N GLY A 320 31.35 -26.85 32.57
CA GLY A 320 31.97 -27.69 33.61
C GLY A 320 32.56 -27.03 34.87
N GLN A 321 31.86 -27.19 36.00
CA GLN A 321 32.32 -28.09 37.08
C GLN A 321 31.24 -28.35 38.15
N TYR A 322 31.00 -29.65 38.41
CA TYR A 322 30.40 -30.31 39.60
C TYR A 322 29.79 -29.47 40.74
N GLN A 323 28.53 -29.79 41.12
CA GLN A 323 28.24 -30.76 42.21
C GLN A 323 26.75 -31.18 42.20
N ALA A 324 26.34 -32.10 43.09
CA ALA A 324 25.10 -32.88 43.02
C ALA A 324 24.22 -32.80 44.29
N TYR A 325 23.12 -33.58 44.30
CA TYR A 325 22.04 -33.66 45.32
C TYR A 325 21.04 -32.48 45.28
N SER A 326 19.72 -32.64 45.47
CA SER A 326 18.91 -33.79 45.96
C SER A 326 17.63 -34.04 45.13
N THR A 327 16.95 -35.15 45.39
CA THR A 327 15.65 -35.54 44.78
C THR A 327 14.60 -35.81 45.87
N ARG A 328 13.29 -35.73 45.50
CA ARG A 328 12.07 -35.90 46.36
C ARG A 328 11.70 -34.59 47.09
N HIS A 329 10.43 -34.25 47.35
CA HIS A 329 9.27 -35.09 47.70
C HIS A 329 7.95 -34.80 46.95
N ARG A 330 6.88 -35.54 47.30
CA ARG A 330 5.53 -35.59 46.69
C ARG A 330 4.46 -35.57 47.80
N GLY A 331 3.40 -34.75 47.67
CA GLY A 331 2.23 -34.64 48.55
C GLY A 331 1.61 -33.23 48.42
N ILE A 332 0.36 -32.97 48.01
CA ILE A 332 -1.00 -33.42 48.42
C ILE A 332 -1.60 -32.52 49.52
N SER A 333 -2.59 -31.70 49.12
CA SER A 333 -3.57 -30.92 49.93
C SER A 333 -3.00 -29.84 50.89
N ASP A 334 -3.69 -28.74 51.27
CA ASP A 334 -5.11 -28.36 51.18
C ASP A 334 -5.31 -26.82 51.23
N ALA A 335 -6.55 -26.34 51.03
CA ALA A 335 -7.18 -25.13 51.58
C ALA A 335 -6.50 -23.73 51.56
N SER A 336 -6.97 -22.89 50.63
CA SER A 336 -7.51 -21.52 50.85
C SER A 336 -6.61 -20.26 51.00
N HIS A 337 -7.14 -19.15 50.46
CA HIS A 337 -6.89 -17.72 50.75
C HIS A 337 -5.46 -17.12 50.70
N HIS A 338 -5.04 -16.69 49.50
CA HIS A 338 -4.42 -15.38 49.27
C HIS A 338 -5.10 -14.80 48.01
N ARG A 339 -5.95 -13.76 48.11
CA ARG A 339 -5.62 -12.32 48.23
C ARG A 339 -4.60 -11.89 47.15
N LEU A 340 -5.12 -11.25 46.10
CA LEU A 340 -4.35 -10.70 44.98
C LEU A 340 -3.26 -9.73 45.45
N GLU A 341 -2.13 -9.74 44.76
CA GLU A 341 -1.03 -8.81 44.99
C GLU A 341 -1.38 -7.39 44.52
N THR A 342 -0.89 -6.39 45.25
CA THR A 342 -0.91 -4.98 44.84
C THR A 342 0.26 -4.72 43.90
N MET A 343 -0.01 -4.09 42.75
CA MET A 343 1.04 -3.70 41.81
C MET A 343 2.08 -2.77 42.47
N HIS A 344 3.34 -2.90 42.06
CA HIS A 344 4.43 -2.08 42.57
C HIS A 344 4.46 -0.71 41.86
N GLU A 345 3.87 0.30 42.50
CA GLU A 345 3.98 1.70 42.09
C GLU A 345 5.46 2.10 42.07
N SER A 346 6.02 2.23 40.87
CA SER A 346 7.44 2.47 40.65
C SER A 346 7.71 3.98 40.66
N ASP A 347 7.85 4.53 41.87
CA ASP A 347 8.02 5.96 42.14
C ASP A 347 9.43 6.47 41.70
N GLY A 348 9.63 6.52 40.38
CA GLY A 348 10.90 6.75 39.69
C GLY A 348 11.39 8.20 39.73
N ARG A 349 11.65 8.73 40.93
CA ARG A 349 12.28 10.03 41.14
C ARG A 349 13.74 10.07 40.69
N SER A 350 13.97 10.37 39.42
CA SER A 350 15.28 10.78 38.90
C SER A 350 15.39 12.30 38.86
N GLU A 351 16.18 12.88 39.77
CA GLU A 351 16.59 14.27 39.70
C GLU A 351 17.71 14.42 38.65
N ASP A 352 17.36 14.80 37.41
CA ASP A 352 18.32 15.39 36.47
C ASP A 352 17.65 16.45 35.58
N GLY A 353 18.44 17.41 35.10
CA GLY A 353 18.00 18.71 34.57
C GLY A 353 17.39 18.70 33.16
N GLY A 354 16.58 17.69 32.81
CA GLY A 354 15.88 17.62 31.53
C GLY A 354 14.82 18.73 31.41
N SER A 355 14.86 19.51 30.32
CA SER A 355 13.91 20.59 30.06
C SER A 355 12.47 20.09 30.04
N LEU A 356 11.62 20.63 30.93
CA LEU A 356 10.16 20.43 30.88
C LEU A 356 9.65 20.86 29.49
N TRP A 357 9.03 19.95 28.76
CA TRP A 357 8.50 20.17 27.41
C TRP A 357 6.99 20.01 27.41
N CYS A 358 6.27 20.99 26.88
CA CYS A 358 4.83 20.94 26.78
C CYS A 358 4.38 20.53 25.38
N GLU A 359 3.77 19.35 25.27
CA GLU A 359 3.25 18.81 23.99
C GLU A 359 2.03 19.59 23.46
N ILE A 360 1.32 20.35 24.31
CA ILE A 360 0.13 21.13 23.91
C ILE A 360 0.51 22.41 23.13
N CYS A 361 1.72 22.93 23.30
CA CYS A 361 2.16 24.18 22.69
C CYS A 361 3.62 24.14 22.19
N GLU A 362 4.15 22.94 21.98
CA GLU A 362 5.48 22.63 21.41
C GLU A 362 6.62 23.55 21.90
N THR A 363 6.66 23.81 23.21
CA THR A 363 7.65 24.72 23.81
C THR A 363 8.22 24.18 25.12
N GLY A 364 9.51 24.41 25.30
CA GLY A 364 10.24 24.07 26.53
C GLY A 364 10.15 25.16 27.60
N GLY A 365 10.24 24.74 28.86
CA GLY A 365 10.25 25.60 30.05
C GLY A 365 9.08 25.37 31.01
N HIS A 366 8.09 24.54 30.65
CA HIS A 366 6.93 24.24 31.48
C HIS A 366 6.32 22.87 31.13
N ASP A 367 5.58 22.30 32.07
CA ASP A 367 4.80 21.06 31.89
C ASP A 367 3.38 21.35 31.38
N ILE A 368 2.70 20.35 30.82
CA ILE A 368 1.31 20.35 30.36
C ILE A 368 0.36 20.97 31.41
N LEU A 369 0.50 20.62 32.69
CA LEU A 369 -0.37 21.15 33.76
C LEU A 369 -0.11 22.64 34.08
N THR A 370 0.98 23.19 33.57
CA THR A 370 1.35 24.62 33.63
C THR A 370 1.21 25.35 32.28
N CYS A 371 0.63 24.70 31.28
CA CYS A 371 0.43 25.26 29.94
C CYS A 371 -0.60 26.39 29.94
N THR A 372 -0.13 27.64 29.85
CA THR A 372 -1.01 28.81 29.74
C THR A 372 -1.83 28.77 28.44
N ASN A 373 -1.31 28.14 27.37
CA ASN A 373 -2.03 27.94 26.11
C ASN A 373 -3.21 26.95 26.20
N MET A 374 -3.32 26.14 27.27
CA MET A 374 -4.45 25.21 27.45
C MET A 374 -5.75 25.94 27.84
N PHE A 375 -5.66 27.21 28.26
CA PHE A 375 -6.82 28.08 28.48
C PHE A 375 -6.84 29.17 27.40
N GLY A 376 -7.85 29.12 26.54
CA GLY A 376 -7.91 29.92 25.30
C GLY A 376 -7.77 31.43 25.48
N ALA A 377 -7.22 32.08 24.45
CA ALA A 377 -6.78 33.48 24.48
C ALA A 377 -7.93 34.53 24.44
N GLU A 378 -8.81 34.53 25.45
CA GLU A 378 -9.82 35.59 25.65
C GLU A 378 -9.51 36.43 26.91
N SER A 379 -8.59 37.40 26.78
CA SER A 379 -8.63 38.72 27.45
C SER A 379 -7.27 39.48 27.46
N LYS A 380 -7.24 40.57 26.66
CA LYS A 380 -7.10 41.94 27.20
C LYS A 380 -5.69 42.51 27.54
N LYS A 381 -5.30 43.47 26.68
CA LYS A 381 -4.46 44.68 26.92
C LYS A 381 -2.95 44.56 27.15
N VAL A 382 -2.25 45.29 26.28
CA VAL A 382 -0.99 46.04 26.44
C VAL A 382 -0.65 46.46 27.89
N PRO A 383 0.61 46.24 28.31
CA PRO A 383 1.47 47.27 28.89
C PRO A 383 2.62 47.67 27.93
N ASP A 384 3.27 48.80 28.22
CA ASP A 384 4.16 49.57 27.32
C ASP A 384 5.51 49.93 28.03
N ALA A 385 6.44 50.57 27.29
CA ALA A 385 7.79 51.03 27.67
C ALA A 385 8.86 49.91 27.74
N VAL A 386 10.10 50.06 27.23
CA VAL A 386 10.87 51.20 26.66
C VAL A 386 11.81 50.64 25.53
N GLU A 387 12.44 51.38 24.61
CA GLU A 387 12.69 52.83 24.46
C GLU A 387 12.60 53.30 22.97
N ALA A 388 13.57 54.07 22.46
CA ALA A 388 13.54 54.82 21.18
C ALA A 388 15.02 55.07 20.69
N PRO A 389 15.38 56.01 19.76
CA PRO A 389 14.57 56.90 18.90
C PRO A 389 15.05 57.07 17.43
N HIS A 390 14.20 57.70 16.59
CA HIS A 390 14.46 58.93 15.80
C HIS A 390 13.14 59.31 15.08
N ASP A 391 12.60 60.50 15.34
CA ASP A 391 12.60 61.72 14.47
C ASP A 391 11.80 61.62 13.15
N ASP A 392 11.03 62.64 12.74
CA ASP A 392 10.54 63.86 13.41
C ASP A 392 9.35 64.44 12.59
N SER A 393 8.55 65.33 13.20
CA SER A 393 7.56 66.23 12.57
C SER A 393 6.29 65.58 11.93
N SER A 394 5.12 66.23 11.86
CA SER A 394 4.54 67.34 12.65
C SER A 394 3.03 67.46 12.37
N VAL A 395 2.35 68.34 13.12
CA VAL A 395 1.05 69.05 12.92
C VAL A 395 0.29 68.92 11.56
N ASP A 396 -1.04 69.03 11.44
CA ASP A 396 -2.07 69.57 12.37
C ASP A 396 -3.53 69.11 12.05
N GLU A 397 -4.49 69.68 12.81
CA GLU A 397 -5.96 69.78 12.68
C GLU A 397 -6.78 69.14 11.51
N LYS A 398 -7.83 68.39 11.95
CA LYS A 398 -9.20 68.17 11.39
C LYS A 398 -9.91 69.51 10.98
N PRO A 399 -10.91 69.60 10.03
CA PRO A 399 -11.92 68.60 9.61
C PRO A 399 -12.30 68.47 8.10
N THR A 400 -13.21 67.52 7.84
CA THR A 400 -14.29 67.43 6.82
C THR A 400 -15.01 68.76 6.46
N PRO A 401 -15.73 68.93 5.31
CA PRO A 401 -16.66 67.92 4.71
C PRO A 401 -16.88 67.94 3.15
N GLU A 402 -17.85 67.13 2.68
CA GLU A 402 -18.88 67.38 1.61
C GLU A 402 -18.52 68.06 0.26
N GLU A 403 -19.09 67.72 -0.92
CA GLU A 403 -19.99 66.62 -1.38
C GLU A 403 -20.02 66.61 -2.94
N SER A 404 -20.62 65.56 -3.54
CA SER A 404 -21.34 65.53 -4.83
C SER A 404 -20.65 65.75 -6.20
N THR A 405 -20.74 64.69 -7.02
CA THR A 405 -21.05 64.62 -8.48
C THR A 405 -20.15 65.29 -9.53
N GLY A 406 -19.73 64.53 -10.55
CA GLY A 406 -18.95 65.09 -11.68
C GLY A 406 -18.55 64.16 -12.84
N GLU A 407 -19.39 63.21 -13.27
CA GLU A 407 -19.28 62.66 -14.64
C GLU A 407 -19.91 63.65 -15.67
N PRO A 408 -19.69 63.55 -17.01
CA PRO A 408 -18.96 62.51 -17.77
C PRO A 408 -17.96 63.04 -18.83
N SER A 409 -17.29 62.11 -19.56
CA SER A 409 -17.19 62.05 -21.04
C SER A 409 -15.79 61.85 -21.67
N THR A 410 -15.66 60.68 -22.30
CA THR A 410 -15.13 60.43 -23.68
C THR A 410 -13.64 60.49 -24.04
N SER A 411 -13.31 59.53 -24.94
CA SER A 411 -12.22 59.46 -25.93
C SER A 411 -10.77 59.30 -25.44
N SER A 412 -9.89 58.57 -26.15
CA SER A 412 -10.06 57.47 -27.13
C SER A 412 -8.68 56.94 -27.54
N HIS A 413 -8.51 55.63 -27.74
CA HIS A 413 -7.89 55.11 -28.96
C HIS A 413 -8.02 53.57 -29.07
N GLU A 414 -8.09 53.09 -30.31
CA GLU A 414 -7.85 51.70 -30.69
C GLU A 414 -6.36 51.56 -31.06
N GLU A 415 -5.75 50.39 -30.84
CA GLU A 415 -4.99 49.69 -31.91
C GLU A 415 -4.71 48.21 -31.61
N ASP A 416 -4.43 47.48 -32.70
CA ASP A 416 -4.46 46.03 -32.91
C ASP A 416 -3.25 45.26 -32.35
N ALA A 417 -3.48 44.03 -31.84
CA ALA A 417 -2.52 42.92 -31.88
C ALA A 417 -3.17 41.57 -31.51
N THR A 418 -3.16 40.59 -32.42
CA THR A 418 -3.36 39.17 -32.08
C THR A 418 -2.01 38.44 -31.97
N PRO A 419 -1.96 37.32 -31.22
CA PRO A 419 -1.35 36.16 -31.83
C PRO A 419 -2.13 34.84 -31.66
N GLN A 420 -2.08 34.09 -32.75
CA GLN A 420 -2.71 32.79 -33.03
C GLN A 420 -2.57 31.72 -31.93
N LYS A 421 -3.65 30.95 -31.73
CA LYS A 421 -3.59 29.62 -31.08
C LYS A 421 -2.61 28.71 -31.83
N THR A 422 -1.86 27.88 -31.11
CA THR A 422 -1.11 26.75 -31.69
C THR A 422 -1.67 25.42 -31.16
N GLY A 423 -1.76 24.40 -32.03
CA GLY A 423 -2.47 23.18 -31.71
C GLY A 423 -1.66 22.19 -30.85
N ARG A 424 -1.80 22.28 -29.52
CA ARG A 424 -1.35 21.23 -28.59
C ARG A 424 -2.38 20.78 -27.54
N ASP A 425 -3.34 21.62 -27.17
CA ASP A 425 -4.28 21.29 -26.08
C ASP A 425 -5.36 20.27 -26.47
N ALA A 426 -5.69 20.17 -27.77
CA ALA A 426 -6.76 19.31 -28.31
C ALA A 426 -6.53 17.78 -28.17
N VAL A 427 -5.43 17.35 -27.55
CA VAL A 427 -5.08 15.93 -27.35
C VAL A 427 -5.33 15.47 -25.90
N MET A 428 -5.46 16.38 -24.93
CA MET A 428 -5.74 16.05 -23.52
C MET A 428 -7.24 15.86 -23.23
N GLU A 429 -8.12 16.38 -24.09
CA GLU A 429 -9.58 16.31 -23.88
C GLU A 429 -10.17 14.96 -24.31
N GLY A 430 -9.65 14.38 -25.41
CA GLY A 430 -10.14 13.12 -25.99
C GLY A 430 -9.83 11.83 -25.22
N LEU A 431 -9.19 11.92 -24.04
CA LEU A 431 -8.88 10.75 -23.19
C LEU A 431 -9.74 10.66 -21.91
N ARG A 432 -10.62 11.64 -21.64
CA ARG A 432 -11.53 11.58 -20.47
C ARG A 432 -12.80 10.76 -20.71
N GLU A 433 -13.15 10.47 -21.96
CA GLU A 433 -14.46 9.91 -22.34
C GLU A 433 -14.55 8.37 -22.29
N ALA A 434 -13.44 7.69 -21.93
CA ALA A 434 -13.34 6.22 -21.99
C ALA A 434 -13.47 5.48 -20.63
N ASN A 435 -13.41 6.17 -19.48
CA ASN A 435 -13.32 5.55 -18.15
C ASN A 435 -14.58 5.76 -17.28
N ASN A 436 -15.76 5.56 -17.88
CA ASN A 436 -17.03 5.53 -17.14
C ASN A 436 -17.10 4.30 -16.22
N LEU A 437 -16.88 4.48 -14.91
CA LEU A 437 -17.52 3.72 -13.82
C LEU A 437 -17.21 4.22 -12.39
N SER A 438 -16.28 5.16 -12.19
CA SER A 438 -15.90 5.64 -10.85
C SER A 438 -15.62 7.15 -10.78
N ALA A 439 -16.63 7.97 -11.11
CA ALA A 439 -16.60 9.42 -10.89
C ALA A 439 -18.02 9.92 -10.58
N SER A 440 -18.23 10.54 -9.42
CA SER A 440 -19.52 11.16 -9.06
C SER A 440 -19.40 12.45 -8.25
N SER A 441 -18.32 12.65 -7.47
CA SER A 441 -18.01 13.96 -6.86
C SER A 441 -17.47 14.98 -7.86
N SER A 442 -16.70 14.55 -8.88
CA SER A 442 -16.00 15.42 -9.86
C SER A 442 -16.89 16.11 -10.92
N THR A 443 -18.21 16.17 -10.71
CA THR A 443 -19.16 16.82 -11.65
C THR A 443 -19.40 18.30 -11.33
N LEU A 444 -18.74 18.83 -10.29
CA LEU A 444 -18.85 20.21 -9.83
C LEU A 444 -17.49 20.90 -10.04
N GLY A 445 -17.48 21.97 -10.84
CA GLY A 445 -16.26 22.71 -11.16
C GLY A 445 -15.62 23.39 -9.94
N PRO A 446 -14.33 23.74 -10.04
CA PRO A 446 -13.57 24.30 -8.91
C PRO A 446 -14.15 25.64 -8.47
N VAL A 447 -14.11 25.89 -7.17
CA VAL A 447 -14.76 27.05 -6.55
C VAL A 447 -13.82 27.73 -5.56
N GLY A 448 -13.75 29.06 -5.63
CA GLY A 448 -12.89 29.85 -4.76
C GLY A 448 -13.44 29.96 -3.34
N GLY A 449 -12.54 30.20 -2.39
CA GLY A 449 -12.88 30.23 -0.98
C GLY A 449 -13.71 31.45 -0.55
N LYS A 450 -14.30 31.36 0.64
CA LYS A 450 -15.22 32.31 1.28
C LYS A 450 -14.59 33.66 1.61
N GLU A 451 -13.33 33.67 2.03
CA GLU A 451 -12.51 34.86 2.34
C GLU A 451 -11.48 35.16 1.26
N SER A 452 -10.93 34.14 0.60
CA SER A 452 -9.96 34.32 -0.49
C SER A 452 -10.61 34.83 -1.79
N GLY A 453 -11.77 34.29 -2.17
CA GLY A 453 -12.44 34.55 -3.45
C GLY A 453 -11.70 34.05 -4.70
N VAL A 454 -10.44 33.63 -4.57
CA VAL A 454 -9.61 33.07 -5.65
C VAL A 454 -9.83 31.56 -5.74
N VAL A 455 -9.87 31.03 -6.96
CA VAL A 455 -9.85 29.59 -7.24
C VAL A 455 -8.39 29.13 -7.28
N ASP A 456 -8.00 28.27 -6.33
CA ASP A 456 -6.70 27.60 -6.32
C ASP A 456 -6.86 26.10 -6.64
N GLU A 457 -6.63 25.73 -7.89
CA GLU A 457 -6.75 24.35 -8.39
C GLU A 457 -5.74 23.36 -7.75
N SER A 458 -4.80 23.84 -6.92
CA SER A 458 -3.91 22.98 -6.13
C SER A 458 -4.47 22.60 -4.75
N LYS A 459 -5.61 23.19 -4.35
CA LYS A 459 -6.25 23.01 -3.03
C LYS A 459 -7.58 22.29 -3.14
N TRP A 460 -7.82 21.34 -2.24
CA TRP A 460 -9.05 20.56 -2.16
C TRP A 460 -9.72 20.68 -0.78
N CYS A 461 -11.04 20.84 -0.78
CA CYS A 461 -11.85 21.03 0.42
C CYS A 461 -12.59 19.76 0.82
N ALA A 462 -12.26 19.24 2.00
CA ALA A 462 -12.88 18.03 2.54
C ALA A 462 -14.33 18.22 3.02
N LEU A 463 -14.80 19.46 3.18
CA LEU A 463 -16.17 19.76 3.62
C LEU A 463 -17.19 19.76 2.47
N CYS A 464 -16.77 20.06 1.23
CA CYS A 464 -17.66 20.12 0.06
C CYS A 464 -17.20 19.25 -1.13
N GLU A 465 -16.12 18.49 -0.96
CA GLU A 465 -15.49 17.59 -1.95
C GLU A 465 -15.03 18.27 -3.26
N ARG A 466 -14.70 19.57 -3.24
CA ARG A 466 -14.28 20.32 -4.43
C ARG A 466 -12.89 20.90 -4.35
N ASP A 467 -12.27 21.01 -5.52
CA ASP A 467 -11.04 21.77 -5.75
C ASP A 467 -11.32 23.29 -5.72
N GLY A 468 -10.27 24.09 -5.50
CA GLY A 468 -10.31 25.56 -5.55
C GLY A 468 -10.07 26.27 -4.21
N HIS A 469 -10.15 25.57 -3.07
CA HIS A 469 -9.98 26.14 -1.73
C HIS A 469 -9.67 25.05 -0.67
N GLU A 470 -9.28 25.47 0.53
CA GLU A 470 -9.06 24.59 1.70
C GLU A 470 -10.33 24.48 2.57
N SER A 471 -10.43 23.41 3.37
CA SER A 471 -11.55 23.18 4.30
C SER A 471 -11.84 24.33 5.28
N ILE A 472 -10.84 25.16 5.63
CA ILE A 472 -11.02 26.33 6.51
C ILE A 472 -11.69 27.51 5.80
N ASP A 473 -11.59 27.58 4.48
CA ASP A 473 -12.12 28.66 3.63
C ASP A 473 -13.33 28.20 2.80
N CYS A 474 -14.12 27.24 3.33
CA CYS A 474 -15.24 26.63 2.64
C CYS A 474 -16.40 27.61 2.42
N PRO A 475 -16.84 27.89 1.17
CA PRO A 475 -17.98 28.76 0.88
C PRO A 475 -19.35 28.08 1.13
N PHE A 476 -19.35 26.84 1.65
CA PHE A 476 -20.54 26.06 1.97
C PHE A 476 -20.64 25.68 3.46
N ASP A 477 -19.79 26.26 4.31
CA ASP A 477 -19.83 26.21 5.78
C ASP A 477 -20.65 27.39 6.36
#